data_AF-A0A2R6EM30-F1
#
_entry.id   AF-A0A2R6EM30-F1
#
_cell.length_a   1.000
_cell.length_b   1.000
_cell.length_c   1.000
_cell.angle_alpha   90.00
_cell.angle_beta   90.00
_cell.angle_gamma   90.00
#
_symmetry.space_group_name_H-M   'P 1'
#
loop_
_entity.id
_entity.type
_entity.pdbx_description
1 polymer ?
#
loop_
_entity_poly.entity_id
_entity_poly.type
_entity_poly.pdbx_seq_one_letter_code
_entity_poly.pdbx_strand_id
1 'polypeptide(L)'
;MAAESEEDQLSVQLPPDLEAWLDEQASDQGVEPERLLQRLLEASRLVIAEADTDADIELDSLVDRVRTLDDAVGTLDADLDEKIEDVRSRVLQVKQTAEARAPADHDHDEFGQLEAQIAELDEAVDEMQTSVETLERTLDSHDAQFESVNDRLHRVAAAIVGLRKSVEEFEHDERLTHLKETATRRGFQKAYCGGCGRSINLGVLTAATCPHCEVEFHDVIGNSGFFSTPTLVGEEEA
;
A
#
# COMPACT_ATOMS: atom_id res chain seq x y z
N MET A 1 43.65 -8.92 104.00
CA MET A 1 42.59 -9.70 104.66
C MET A 1 41.34 -8.85 104.58
N ALA A 2 40.34 -9.34 103.86
CA ALA A 2 39.07 -8.68 103.66
C ALA A 2 38.28 -8.73 104.98
N ALA A 3 37.76 -7.59 105.42
CA ALA A 3 36.66 -7.59 106.38
C ALA A 3 35.40 -7.76 105.55
N GLU A 4 34.82 -8.97 105.60
CA GLU A 4 33.52 -9.25 105.03
C GLU A 4 32.49 -8.40 105.78
N SER A 5 31.78 -7.55 105.04
CA SER A 5 30.67 -6.76 105.57
C SER A 5 29.56 -7.72 105.98
N GLU A 6 29.22 -7.80 107.26
CA GLU A 6 27.99 -8.44 107.73
C GLU A 6 26.80 -7.67 107.12
N GLU A 7 26.20 -8.26 106.08
CA GLU A 7 24.95 -7.77 105.50
C GLU A 7 23.84 -8.00 106.53
N ASP A 8 23.27 -6.91 107.04
CA ASP A 8 22.17 -6.93 108.01
C ASP A 8 20.91 -7.49 107.30
N GLN A 9 20.74 -8.82 107.32
CA GLN A 9 19.62 -9.51 106.68
C GLN A 9 18.35 -9.33 107.51
N LEU A 10 17.53 -8.35 107.13
CA LEU A 10 16.19 -8.16 107.66
C LEU A 10 15.22 -9.15 107.00
N SER A 11 14.77 -10.16 107.76
CA SER A 11 13.67 -11.03 107.34
C SER A 11 12.33 -10.41 107.74
N VAL A 12 11.45 -10.16 106.77
CA VAL A 12 10.07 -9.69 106.99
C VAL A 12 9.13 -10.84 106.65
N GLN A 13 8.16 -11.14 107.53
CA GLN A 13 7.09 -12.08 107.21
C GLN A 13 5.96 -11.35 106.51
N LEU A 14 5.59 -11.82 105.32
CA LEU A 14 4.44 -11.32 104.59
C LEU A 14 3.17 -11.98 105.10
N PRO A 15 2.03 -11.28 105.10
CA PRO A 15 0.72 -11.90 105.23
C PRO A 15 0.55 -13.03 104.20
N PRO A 16 -0.08 -14.17 104.57
CA PRO A 16 -0.16 -15.36 103.72
C PRO A 16 -0.85 -15.09 102.37
N ASP A 17 -1.79 -14.14 102.33
CA ASP A 17 -2.46 -13.73 101.10
C ASP A 17 -1.51 -13.01 100.13
N LEU A 18 -0.55 -12.23 100.65
CA LEU A 18 0.42 -11.49 99.84
C LEU A 18 1.56 -12.39 99.38
N GLU A 19 1.97 -13.35 100.20
CA GLU A 19 2.95 -14.39 99.84
C GLU A 19 2.41 -15.24 98.68
N ALA A 20 1.16 -15.74 98.82
CA ALA A 20 0.50 -16.50 97.76
C ALA A 20 0.36 -15.70 96.45
N TRP A 21 0.01 -14.41 96.56
CA TRP A 21 -0.07 -13.52 95.40
C TRP A 21 1.29 -13.26 94.75
N LEU A 22 2.35 -13.07 95.53
CA LEU A 22 3.71 -12.88 95.02
C LEU A 22 4.20 -14.12 94.27
N ASP A 23 3.96 -15.31 94.83
CA ASP A 23 4.32 -16.58 94.18
C ASP A 23 3.57 -16.77 92.86
N GLU A 24 2.28 -16.46 92.83
CA GLU A 24 1.45 -16.54 91.62
C GLU A 24 1.98 -15.58 90.53
N GLN A 25 2.18 -14.31 90.88
CA GLN A 25 2.66 -13.30 89.92
C GLN A 25 4.10 -13.55 89.46
N ALA A 26 4.95 -14.08 90.34
CA ALA A 26 6.31 -14.47 90.01
C ALA A 26 6.33 -15.62 89.01
N SER A 27 5.46 -16.62 89.21
CA SER A 27 5.27 -17.74 88.28
C SER A 27 4.77 -17.28 86.91
N ASP A 28 3.77 -16.39 86.86
CA ASP A 28 3.22 -15.86 85.60
C ASP A 28 4.26 -15.09 84.77
N GLN A 29 5.18 -14.40 85.45
CA GLN A 29 6.24 -13.60 84.81
C GLN A 29 7.55 -14.37 84.63
N GLY A 30 7.66 -15.61 85.13
CA GLY A 30 8.85 -16.45 85.05
C GLY A 30 10.06 -15.90 85.80
N VAL A 31 9.84 -15.23 86.95
CA VAL A 31 10.88 -14.65 87.80
C VAL A 31 10.82 -15.21 89.22
N GLU A 32 11.92 -15.17 89.97
CA GLU A 32 11.92 -15.59 91.38
C GLU A 32 11.10 -14.61 92.25
N PRO A 33 10.33 -15.08 93.26
CA PRO A 33 9.49 -14.24 94.11
C PRO A 33 10.25 -13.09 94.78
N GLU A 34 11.47 -13.33 95.27
CA GLU A 34 12.32 -12.30 95.87
C GLU A 34 12.73 -11.24 94.84
N ARG A 35 12.96 -11.64 93.58
CA ARG A 35 13.32 -10.70 92.52
C ARG A 35 12.14 -9.82 92.12
N LEU A 36 10.94 -10.40 92.09
CA LEU A 36 9.71 -9.64 91.89
C LEU A 36 9.47 -8.68 93.05
N LEU A 37 9.62 -9.13 94.29
CA LEU A 37 9.49 -8.29 95.49
C LEU A 37 10.51 -7.14 95.49
N GLN A 38 11.78 -7.41 95.18
CA GLN A 38 12.80 -6.37 95.04
C GLN A 38 12.42 -5.36 93.97
N ARG A 39 11.96 -5.81 92.80
CA ARG A 39 11.54 -4.92 91.72
C ARG A 39 10.33 -4.07 92.12
N LEU A 40 9.37 -4.64 92.85
CA LEU A 40 8.21 -3.92 93.39
C LEU A 40 8.61 -2.91 94.48
N LEU A 41 9.59 -3.24 95.32
CA LEU A 41 10.13 -2.34 96.34
C LEU A 41 10.98 -1.22 95.73
N GLU A 42 11.76 -1.51 94.69
CA GLU A 42 12.50 -0.50 93.92
C GLU A 42 11.53 0.44 93.19
N ALA A 43 10.51 -0.12 92.53
CA ALA A 43 9.46 0.66 91.88
C ALA A 43 8.66 1.50 92.89
N SER A 44 8.26 0.93 94.02
CA SER A 44 7.53 1.68 95.05
C SER A 44 8.40 2.74 95.71
N ARG A 45 9.69 2.49 95.93
CA ARG A 45 10.65 3.49 96.42
C ARG A 45 10.84 4.62 95.42
N LEU A 46 10.95 4.32 94.13
CA LEU A 46 11.04 5.31 93.06
C LEU A 46 9.77 6.18 93.02
N VAL A 47 8.59 5.53 93.02
CA VAL A 47 7.29 6.22 93.08
C VAL A 47 7.18 7.08 94.32
N ILE A 48 7.55 6.60 95.52
CA ILE A 48 7.50 7.39 96.76
C ILE A 48 8.53 8.55 96.74
N ALA A 49 9.68 8.37 96.11
CA ALA A 49 10.72 9.40 96.01
C ALA A 49 10.41 10.46 94.93
N GLU A 50 9.70 10.10 93.87
CA GLU A 50 9.33 10.99 92.75
C GLU A 50 7.90 11.54 92.89
N ALA A 51 7.08 10.99 93.78
CA ALA A 51 5.71 11.43 94.09
C ALA A 51 5.61 12.88 94.60
N ASP A 52 6.73 13.56 94.84
CA ASP A 52 6.70 14.96 95.26
C ASP A 52 6.78 15.96 94.09
N THR A 53 7.21 15.63 92.85
CA THR A 53 7.02 16.59 91.73
C THR A 53 7.10 16.04 90.28
N ASP A 54 7.86 15.00 89.94
CA ASP A 54 8.22 14.75 88.52
C ASP A 54 7.54 13.55 87.85
N ALA A 55 7.25 12.46 88.56
CA ALA A 55 6.63 11.27 87.96
C ALA A 55 5.19 11.51 87.46
N ASP A 56 4.42 12.31 88.20
CA ASP A 56 3.05 12.69 87.79
C ASP A 56 3.07 13.59 86.55
N ILE A 57 4.07 14.46 86.42
CA ILE A 57 4.25 15.35 85.26
C ILE A 57 4.64 14.56 84.00
N GLU A 58 5.52 13.55 84.12
CA GLU A 58 5.90 12.68 82.99
C GLU A 58 4.73 11.79 82.54
N LEU A 59 3.94 11.26 83.46
CA LEU A 59 2.75 10.48 83.14
C LEU A 59 1.69 11.35 82.44
N ASP A 60 1.39 12.54 82.96
CA ASP A 60 0.45 13.48 82.33
C ASP A 60 0.92 13.87 80.92
N SER A 61 2.22 14.13 80.73
CA SER A 61 2.79 14.43 79.41
C SER A 61 2.65 13.26 78.43
N LEU A 62 2.84 12.02 78.88
CA LEU A 62 2.66 10.85 78.03
C LEU A 62 1.19 10.66 77.65
N VAL A 63 0.28 10.86 78.61
CA VAL A 63 -1.16 10.80 78.37
C VAL A 63 -1.60 11.86 77.37
N ASP A 64 -1.11 13.10 77.46
CA ASP A 64 -1.43 14.16 76.50
C ASP A 64 -0.85 13.87 75.11
N ARG A 65 0.33 13.26 75.03
CA ARG A 65 0.91 12.81 73.77
C ARG A 65 0.09 11.67 73.15
N VAL A 66 -0.40 10.73 73.95
CA VAL A 66 -1.29 9.66 73.49
C VAL A 66 -2.60 10.24 72.97
N ARG A 67 -3.22 11.20 73.68
CA ARG A 67 -4.43 11.90 73.20
C ARG A 67 -4.18 12.62 71.87
N THR A 68 -3.06 13.33 71.75
CA THR A 68 -2.68 14.02 70.51
C THR A 68 -2.48 13.05 69.34
N LEU A 69 -1.87 11.89 69.60
CA LEU A 69 -1.71 10.83 68.60
C LEU A 69 -3.06 10.21 68.22
N ASP A 70 -3.94 9.98 69.19
CA ASP A 70 -5.29 9.48 68.97
C ASP A 70 -6.11 10.44 68.08
N ASP A 71 -6.05 11.74 68.38
CA ASP A 71 -6.68 12.79 67.54
C ASP A 71 -6.07 12.83 66.12
N ALA A 72 -4.75 12.68 66.00
CA ALA A 72 -4.06 12.67 64.71
C ALA A 72 -4.40 11.43 63.88
N VAL A 73 -4.49 10.26 64.52
CA VAL A 73 -4.93 9.00 63.89
C VAL A 73 -6.38 9.12 63.46
N GLY A 74 -7.27 9.62 64.33
CA GLY A 74 -8.68 9.84 63.98
C GLY A 74 -8.86 10.80 62.81
N THR A 75 -8.02 11.84 62.71
CA THR A 75 -8.01 12.76 61.57
C THR A 75 -7.52 12.09 60.29
N LEU A 76 -6.45 11.28 60.37
CA LEU A 76 -5.91 10.56 59.23
C LEU A 76 -6.89 9.50 58.71
N ASP A 77 -7.55 8.76 59.61
CA ASP A 77 -8.56 7.77 59.25
C ASP A 77 -9.73 8.44 58.53
N ALA A 78 -10.20 9.60 59.01
CA ALA A 78 -11.25 10.35 58.33
C ALA A 78 -10.85 10.85 56.93
N ASP A 79 -9.62 11.36 56.77
CA ASP A 79 -9.09 11.77 55.46
C ASP A 79 -8.90 10.58 54.51
N LEU A 80 -8.48 9.43 55.03
CA LEU A 80 -8.34 8.20 54.24
C LEU A 80 -9.70 7.69 53.78
N ASP A 81 -10.70 7.66 54.66
CA ASP A 81 -12.07 7.25 54.32
C ASP A 81 -12.68 8.16 53.25
N GLU A 82 -12.50 9.48 53.36
CA GLU A 82 -12.94 10.44 52.33
C GLU A 82 -12.26 10.17 50.98
N LYS A 83 -10.94 9.96 50.97
CA LYS A 83 -10.19 9.67 49.74
C LYS A 83 -10.56 8.33 49.13
N ILE A 84 -10.80 7.31 49.95
CA ILE A 84 -11.25 5.99 49.47
C ILE A 84 -12.61 6.13 48.80
N GLU A 85 -13.53 6.88 49.40
CA GLU A 85 -14.86 7.09 48.82
C GLU A 85 -14.79 7.93 47.53
N ASP A 86 -13.92 8.94 47.45
CA ASP A 86 -13.67 9.69 46.20
C ASP A 86 -13.14 8.78 45.08
N VAL A 87 -12.09 8.00 45.38
CA VAL A 87 -11.51 7.05 44.41
C VAL A 87 -12.54 6.03 43.97
N ARG A 88 -13.33 5.49 44.90
CA ARG A 88 -14.41 4.55 44.60
C ARG A 88 -15.44 5.17 43.66
N SER A 89 -15.89 6.39 43.95
CA SER A 89 -16.84 7.14 43.11
C SER A 89 -16.28 7.31 41.70
N ARG A 90 -15.00 7.72 41.57
CA ARG A 90 -14.33 7.90 40.29
C ARG A 90 -14.15 6.59 39.51
N VAL A 91 -13.78 5.50 40.17
CA VAL A 91 -13.65 4.18 39.51
C VAL A 91 -15.00 3.70 39.01
N LEU A 92 -16.06 3.86 39.79
CA LEU A 92 -17.42 3.52 39.36
C LEU A 92 -17.85 4.38 38.16
N GLN A 93 -17.54 5.67 38.16
CA GLN A 93 -17.81 6.56 37.04
C GLN A 93 -17.06 6.14 35.77
N VAL A 94 -15.76 5.80 35.89
CA VAL A 94 -14.96 5.33 34.75
C VAL A 94 -15.52 4.02 34.21
N LYS A 95 -15.86 3.08 35.08
CA LYS A 95 -16.49 1.80 34.68
C LYS A 95 -17.77 2.06 33.90
N GLN A 96 -18.70 2.85 34.46
CA GLN A 96 -19.97 3.16 33.79
C GLN A 96 -19.76 3.87 32.46
N THR A 97 -18.80 4.81 32.40
CA THR A 97 -18.46 5.51 31.16
C THR A 97 -17.88 4.56 30.12
N ALA A 98 -17.01 3.63 30.53
CA ALA A 98 -16.44 2.62 29.65
C ALA A 98 -17.51 1.66 29.13
N GLU A 99 -18.37 1.13 30.00
CA GLU A 99 -19.50 0.26 29.63
C GLU A 99 -20.50 0.97 28.71
N ALA A 100 -20.74 2.27 28.91
CA ALA A 100 -21.57 3.07 28.02
C ALA A 100 -20.90 3.38 26.67
N ARG A 101 -19.56 3.48 26.64
CA ARG A 101 -18.79 3.73 25.40
C ARG A 101 -18.69 2.47 24.55
N ALA A 102 -18.45 1.34 25.20
CA ALA A 102 -18.19 0.05 24.59
C ALA A 102 -18.75 -1.03 25.53
N PRO A 103 -20.01 -1.45 25.31
CA PRO A 103 -20.56 -2.63 25.96
C PRO A 103 -19.60 -3.82 25.83
N ALA A 104 -19.60 -4.74 26.80
CA ALA A 104 -18.74 -5.92 26.75
C ALA A 104 -18.93 -6.75 25.47
N ASP A 105 -20.14 -6.72 24.91
CA ASP A 105 -20.54 -7.44 23.70
C ASP A 105 -20.67 -6.52 22.48
N HIS A 106 -20.10 -5.31 22.52
CA HIS A 106 -20.05 -4.46 21.34
C HIS A 106 -19.17 -5.13 20.28
N ASP A 107 -19.72 -5.32 19.09
CA ASP A 107 -18.98 -5.76 17.91
C ASP A 107 -18.77 -4.61 16.94
N HIS A 108 -17.79 -4.74 16.06
CA HIS A 108 -17.49 -3.79 15.00
C HIS A 108 -18.00 -4.33 13.65
N ASP A 109 -19.31 -4.47 13.50
CA ASP A 109 -19.94 -4.92 12.25
C ASP A 109 -19.50 -4.10 11.03
N GLU A 110 -19.18 -2.83 11.23
CA GLU A 110 -18.65 -1.94 10.19
C GLU A 110 -17.31 -2.41 9.61
N PHE A 111 -16.44 -3.02 10.43
CA PHE A 111 -15.19 -3.60 9.94
C PHE A 111 -15.43 -4.87 9.15
N GLY A 112 -16.39 -5.71 9.56
CA GLY A 112 -16.80 -6.87 8.77
C GLY A 112 -17.39 -6.46 7.40
N GLN A 113 -18.19 -5.40 7.36
CA GLN A 113 -18.69 -4.82 6.11
C GLN A 113 -17.57 -4.26 5.24
N LEU A 114 -16.57 -3.61 5.86
CA LEU A 114 -15.43 -3.07 5.12
C LEU A 114 -14.53 -4.19 4.57
N GLU A 115 -14.30 -5.25 5.34
CA GLU A 115 -13.55 -6.43 4.92
C GLU A 115 -14.24 -7.14 3.75
N ALA A 116 -15.57 -7.28 3.79
CA ALA A 116 -16.35 -7.80 2.68
C ALA A 116 -16.24 -6.92 1.41
N GLN A 117 -16.31 -5.59 1.57
CA GLN A 117 -16.13 -4.65 0.45
C GLN A 117 -14.72 -4.70 -0.14
N ILE A 118 -13.68 -4.86 0.70
CA ILE A 118 -12.30 -5.02 0.24
C ILE A 118 -12.17 -6.31 -0.58
N ALA A 119 -12.73 -7.43 -0.09
CA ALA A 119 -12.70 -8.69 -0.81
C ALA A 119 -13.41 -8.62 -2.18
N GLU A 120 -14.55 -7.92 -2.25
CA GLU A 120 -15.26 -7.68 -3.52
C GLU A 120 -14.43 -6.81 -4.48
N LEU A 121 -13.76 -5.77 -3.96
CA LEU A 121 -12.88 -4.92 -4.77
C LEU A 121 -11.66 -5.68 -5.30
N ASP A 122 -11.07 -6.56 -4.49
CA ASP A 122 -9.94 -7.39 -4.91
C ASP A 122 -10.35 -8.34 -6.04
N GLU A 123 -11.52 -9.00 -5.93
CA GLU A 123 -12.05 -9.85 -7.00
C GLU A 123 -12.31 -9.06 -8.29
N ALA A 124 -12.89 -7.86 -8.18
CA ALA A 124 -13.11 -6.98 -9.32
C ALA A 124 -11.79 -6.53 -9.99
N VAL A 125 -10.73 -6.29 -9.21
CA VAL A 125 -9.39 -5.95 -9.72
C VAL A 125 -8.80 -7.13 -10.49
N ASP A 126 -8.90 -8.35 -9.96
CA ASP A 126 -8.40 -9.56 -10.64
C ASP A 126 -9.14 -9.83 -11.96
N GLU A 127 -10.45 -9.59 -12.01
CA GLU A 127 -11.25 -9.68 -13.24
C GLU A 127 -10.83 -8.63 -14.26
N MET A 128 -10.61 -7.38 -13.83
CA MET A 128 -10.13 -6.31 -14.69
C MET A 128 -8.73 -6.60 -15.24
N GLN A 129 -7.81 -7.14 -14.43
CA GLN A 129 -6.49 -7.55 -14.89
C GLN A 129 -6.58 -8.62 -15.98
N THR A 130 -7.39 -9.65 -15.75
CA THR A 130 -7.64 -10.71 -16.75
C THR A 130 -8.24 -10.16 -18.04
N SER A 131 -9.14 -9.19 -17.92
CA SER A 131 -9.73 -8.49 -19.07
C SER A 131 -8.68 -7.71 -19.85
N VAL A 132 -7.83 -6.93 -19.17
CA VAL A 132 -6.74 -6.17 -19.81
C VAL A 132 -5.80 -7.10 -20.58
N GLU A 133 -5.35 -8.20 -19.98
CA GLU A 133 -4.48 -9.15 -20.68
C GLU A 133 -5.16 -9.76 -21.92
N THR A 134 -6.48 -9.97 -21.86
CA THR A 134 -7.25 -10.49 -23.00
C THR A 134 -7.35 -9.44 -24.12
N LEU A 135 -7.57 -8.17 -23.76
CA LEU A 135 -7.58 -7.08 -24.72
C LEU A 135 -6.21 -6.89 -25.38
N GLU A 136 -5.12 -6.97 -24.62
CA GLU A 136 -3.75 -6.89 -25.15
C GLU A 136 -3.48 -7.99 -26.18
N ARG A 137 -3.81 -9.25 -25.85
CA ARG A 137 -3.68 -10.37 -26.81
C ARG A 137 -4.54 -10.17 -28.07
N THR A 138 -5.70 -9.53 -27.92
CA THR A 138 -6.59 -9.23 -29.05
C THR A 138 -6.01 -8.13 -29.94
N LEU A 139 -5.42 -7.09 -29.34
CA LEU A 139 -4.75 -6.01 -30.07
C LEU A 139 -3.55 -6.55 -30.85
N ASP A 140 -2.70 -7.37 -30.24
CA ASP A 140 -1.56 -8.00 -30.92
C ASP A 140 -2.02 -8.83 -32.15
N SER A 141 -3.12 -9.57 -31.99
CA SER A 141 -3.72 -10.35 -33.09
C SER A 141 -4.25 -9.45 -34.21
N HIS A 142 -4.87 -8.32 -33.87
CA HIS A 142 -5.36 -7.36 -34.86
C HIS A 142 -4.22 -6.66 -35.59
N ASP A 143 -3.15 -6.27 -34.90
CA ASP A 143 -1.98 -5.66 -35.52
C ASP A 143 -1.32 -6.61 -36.53
N ALA A 144 -1.13 -7.87 -36.17
CA ALA A 144 -0.64 -8.89 -37.10
C ALA A 144 -1.57 -9.10 -38.31
N GLN A 145 -2.89 -9.01 -38.11
CA GLN A 145 -3.85 -9.06 -39.21
C GLN A 145 -3.76 -7.84 -40.12
N PHE A 146 -3.59 -6.63 -39.57
CA PHE A 146 -3.42 -5.41 -40.35
C PHE A 146 -2.14 -5.44 -41.18
N GLU A 147 -1.03 -5.91 -40.61
CA GLU A 147 0.22 -6.13 -41.36
C GLU A 147 0.01 -7.09 -42.54
N SER A 148 -0.65 -8.22 -42.29
CA SER A 148 -0.98 -9.22 -43.32
C SER A 148 -1.88 -8.66 -44.43
N VAL A 149 -2.87 -7.84 -44.08
CA VAL A 149 -3.75 -7.17 -45.05
C VAL A 149 -2.98 -6.15 -45.86
N ASN A 150 -2.14 -5.32 -45.25
CA ASN A 150 -1.31 -4.34 -45.94
C ASN A 150 -0.35 -5.02 -46.94
N ASP A 151 0.28 -6.13 -46.53
CA ASP A 151 1.12 -6.94 -47.41
C ASP A 151 0.36 -7.46 -48.62
N ARG A 152 -0.88 -7.93 -48.43
CA ARG A 152 -1.74 -8.38 -49.54
C ARG A 152 -2.12 -7.22 -50.45
N LEU A 153 -2.46 -6.05 -49.89
CA LEU A 153 -2.79 -4.86 -50.68
C LEU A 153 -1.59 -4.40 -51.52
N HIS A 154 -0.38 -4.40 -50.96
CA HIS A 154 0.84 -4.10 -51.73
C HIS A 154 1.07 -5.09 -52.87
N ARG A 155 0.84 -6.39 -52.64
CA ARG A 155 0.95 -7.41 -53.70
C ARG A 155 -0.11 -7.21 -54.80
N VAL A 156 -1.35 -6.90 -54.41
CA VAL A 156 -2.44 -6.62 -55.37
C VAL A 156 -2.13 -5.35 -56.17
N ALA A 157 -1.66 -4.28 -55.52
CA ALA A 157 -1.25 -3.06 -56.19
C ALA A 157 -0.12 -3.33 -57.20
N ALA A 158 0.90 -4.10 -56.81
CA ALA A 158 1.98 -4.51 -57.70
C ALA A 158 1.48 -5.35 -58.89
N ALA A 159 0.54 -6.27 -58.65
CA ALA A 159 -0.06 -7.07 -59.71
C ALA A 159 -0.90 -6.23 -60.69
N ILE A 160 -1.67 -5.25 -60.19
CA ILE A 160 -2.46 -4.33 -61.03
C ILE A 160 -1.53 -3.45 -61.87
N VAL A 161 -0.48 -2.88 -61.29
CA VAL A 161 0.53 -2.09 -62.03
C VAL A 161 1.21 -2.95 -63.07
N GLY A 162 1.56 -4.21 -62.74
CA GLY A 162 2.11 -5.16 -63.69
C GLY A 162 1.16 -5.46 -64.85
N LEU A 163 -0.10 -5.74 -64.57
CA LEU A 163 -1.11 -6.01 -65.60
C LEU A 163 -1.33 -4.80 -66.51
N ARG A 164 -1.42 -3.59 -65.93
CA ARG A 164 -1.56 -2.35 -66.70
C ARG A 164 -0.39 -2.18 -67.66
N LYS A 165 0.84 -2.35 -67.18
CA LYS A 165 2.05 -2.23 -68.01
C LYS A 165 2.06 -3.28 -69.13
N SER A 166 1.66 -4.52 -68.84
CA SER A 166 1.55 -5.55 -69.88
C SER A 166 0.50 -5.22 -70.94
N VAL A 167 -0.66 -4.67 -70.55
CA VAL A 167 -1.69 -4.22 -71.50
C VAL A 167 -1.16 -3.09 -72.37
N GLU A 168 -0.50 -2.09 -71.78
CA GLU A 168 0.13 -0.99 -72.53
C GLU A 168 1.18 -1.54 -73.54
N GLU A 169 2.03 -2.47 -73.12
CA GLU A 169 3.01 -3.15 -74.00
C GLU A 169 2.33 -3.91 -75.16
N PHE A 170 1.26 -4.68 -74.88
CA PHE A 170 0.51 -5.40 -75.92
C PHE A 170 -0.13 -4.44 -76.94
N GLU A 171 -0.73 -3.35 -76.48
CA GLU A 171 -1.35 -2.37 -77.38
C GLU A 171 -0.30 -1.68 -78.26
N HIS A 172 0.87 -1.34 -77.72
CA HIS A 172 1.97 -0.75 -78.50
C HIS A 172 2.48 -1.72 -79.58
N ASP A 173 2.62 -3.01 -79.24
CA ASP A 173 3.04 -4.05 -80.18
C ASP A 173 2.00 -4.30 -81.28
N GLU A 174 0.71 -4.31 -80.94
CA GLU A 174 -0.38 -4.47 -81.89
C GLU A 174 -0.45 -3.29 -82.85
N ARG A 175 -0.32 -2.05 -82.35
CA ARG A 175 -0.26 -0.84 -83.18
C ARG A 175 0.90 -0.87 -84.17
N LEU A 176 2.10 -1.26 -83.71
CA LEU A 176 3.26 -1.40 -84.60
C LEU A 176 3.03 -2.46 -85.68
N THR A 177 2.42 -3.58 -85.30
CA THR A 177 2.09 -4.68 -86.21
C THR A 177 1.11 -4.21 -87.28
N HIS A 178 0.01 -3.56 -86.87
CA HIS A 178 -1.00 -3.00 -87.77
C HIS A 178 -0.40 -1.96 -88.75
N LEU A 179 0.48 -1.07 -88.25
CA LEU A 179 1.17 -0.08 -89.07
C LEU A 179 2.06 -0.75 -90.13
N LYS A 180 2.84 -1.76 -89.74
CA LYS A 180 3.73 -2.52 -90.64
C LYS A 180 2.94 -3.31 -91.69
N GLU A 181 1.83 -3.95 -91.30
CA GLU A 181 0.95 -4.66 -92.23
C GLU A 181 0.33 -3.70 -93.26
N THR A 182 -0.15 -2.54 -92.80
CA THR A 182 -0.74 -1.52 -93.67
C THR A 182 0.29 -0.96 -94.64
N ALA A 183 1.50 -0.66 -94.17
CA ALA A 183 2.62 -0.25 -94.99
C ALA A 183 2.99 -1.29 -96.04
N THR A 184 3.07 -2.57 -95.64
CA THR A 184 3.40 -3.68 -96.54
C THR A 184 2.33 -3.86 -97.62
N ARG A 185 1.04 -3.82 -97.24
CA ARG A 185 -0.10 -3.92 -98.16
C ARG A 185 -0.13 -2.78 -99.18
N ARG A 186 0.28 -1.58 -98.79
CA ARG A 186 0.35 -0.38 -99.66
C ARG A 186 1.69 -0.24 -100.40
N GLY A 187 2.68 -1.10 -100.12
CA GLY A 187 3.99 -1.11 -100.78
C GLY A 187 4.98 -0.05 -100.27
N PHE A 188 4.79 0.46 -99.05
CA PHE A 188 5.63 1.50 -98.47
C PHE A 188 6.80 0.89 -97.67
N GLN A 189 8.04 1.20 -98.08
CA GLN A 189 9.24 0.84 -97.31
C GLN A 189 9.77 2.00 -96.45
N LYS A 190 9.58 3.23 -96.92
CA LYS A 190 9.96 4.47 -96.25
C LYS A 190 8.78 5.44 -96.23
N ALA A 191 8.62 6.16 -95.13
CA ALA A 191 7.63 7.22 -95.00
C ALA A 191 8.22 8.41 -94.23
N TYR A 192 7.68 9.62 -94.43
CA TYR A 192 8.06 10.80 -93.65
C TYR A 192 7.22 10.88 -92.38
N CYS A 193 7.81 11.30 -91.27
CA CYS A 193 7.07 11.63 -90.05
C CYS A 193 6.27 12.93 -90.25
N GLY A 194 4.96 12.92 -89.98
CA GLY A 194 4.11 14.12 -90.04
C GLY A 194 4.53 15.22 -89.06
N GLY A 195 5.05 14.86 -87.89
CA GLY A 195 5.47 15.85 -86.87
C GLY A 195 6.81 16.54 -87.13
N CYS A 196 7.84 15.81 -87.62
CA CYS A 196 9.19 16.36 -87.78
C CYS A 196 9.74 16.32 -89.21
N GLY A 197 9.01 15.75 -90.16
CA GLY A 197 9.39 15.68 -91.58
C GLY A 197 10.56 14.76 -91.92
N ARG A 198 11.12 14.01 -90.96
CA ARG A 198 12.25 13.09 -91.22
C ARG A 198 11.80 11.80 -91.88
N SER A 199 12.63 11.25 -92.78
CA SER A 199 12.35 9.95 -93.43
C SER A 199 12.66 8.78 -92.49
N ILE A 200 11.72 7.85 -92.36
CA ILE A 200 11.80 6.69 -91.48
C ILE A 200 11.66 5.41 -92.31
N ASN A 201 12.52 4.42 -92.04
CA ASN A 201 12.38 3.07 -92.59
C ASN A 201 11.38 2.28 -91.75
N LEU A 202 10.27 1.86 -92.35
CA LEU A 202 9.18 1.18 -91.63
C LEU A 202 9.59 -0.22 -91.14
N GLY A 203 10.49 -0.89 -91.88
CA GLY A 203 10.94 -2.26 -91.55
C GLY A 203 11.85 -2.38 -90.32
N VAL A 204 12.42 -1.27 -89.82
CA VAL A 204 13.30 -1.28 -88.64
C VAL A 204 12.66 -0.65 -87.40
N LEU A 205 11.39 -0.22 -87.50
CA LEU A 205 10.67 0.33 -86.36
C LEU A 205 10.48 -0.75 -85.28
N THR A 206 10.85 -0.42 -84.04
CA THR A 206 10.67 -1.26 -82.84
C THR A 206 9.47 -0.83 -82.01
N ALA A 207 8.90 0.35 -82.29
CA ALA A 207 7.67 0.87 -81.69
C ALA A 207 6.91 1.68 -82.75
N ALA A 208 5.60 1.87 -82.55
CA ALA A 208 4.76 2.72 -83.40
C ALA A 208 4.99 4.22 -83.13
N THR A 209 6.25 4.64 -83.06
CA THR A 209 6.64 5.99 -82.63
C THR A 209 7.85 6.47 -83.42
N CYS A 210 7.94 7.78 -83.64
CA CYS A 210 9.09 8.39 -84.31
C CYS A 210 10.35 8.29 -83.44
N PRO A 211 11.47 7.71 -83.94
CA PRO A 211 12.74 7.63 -83.19
C PRO A 211 13.47 8.97 -83.04
N HIS A 212 12.89 10.06 -83.56
CA HIS A 212 13.51 11.39 -83.55
C HIS A 212 12.71 12.45 -82.80
N CYS A 213 11.38 12.34 -82.78
CA CYS A 213 10.50 13.33 -82.14
C CYS A 213 9.40 12.70 -81.27
N GLU A 214 9.45 11.38 -81.07
CA GLU A 214 8.60 10.63 -80.13
C GLU A 214 7.08 10.72 -80.38
N VAL A 215 6.67 11.24 -81.53
CA VAL A 215 5.25 11.24 -81.95
C VAL A 215 4.81 9.81 -82.27
N GLU A 216 3.68 9.38 -81.71
CA GLU A 216 3.04 8.11 -82.02
C GLU A 216 2.42 8.10 -83.42
N PHE A 217 2.49 6.94 -84.06
CA PHE A 217 1.98 6.69 -85.40
C PHE A 217 0.75 5.80 -85.32
N HIS A 218 -0.36 6.28 -85.87
CA HIS A 218 -1.61 5.54 -85.93
C HIS A 218 -1.85 4.93 -87.32
N ASP A 219 -1.48 5.66 -88.39
CA ASP A 219 -1.61 5.18 -89.77
C ASP A 219 -0.51 5.77 -90.68
N VAL A 220 -0.38 5.22 -91.88
CA VAL A 220 0.48 5.67 -92.97
C VAL A 220 -0.37 6.10 -94.17
N ILE A 221 -0.47 7.41 -94.39
CA ILE A 221 -1.29 7.99 -95.45
C ILE A 221 -0.43 8.28 -96.69
N GLY A 222 -0.95 7.99 -97.88
CA GLY A 222 -0.32 8.32 -99.15
C GLY A 222 -0.81 7.42 -100.28
N ASN A 223 -0.66 7.88 -101.53
CA ASN A 223 -0.92 7.04 -102.69
C ASN A 223 0.35 6.28 -103.09
N SER A 224 0.19 5.02 -103.48
CA SER A 224 1.23 4.25 -104.17
C SER A 224 1.38 4.75 -105.61
N GLY A 225 2.22 5.76 -105.81
CA GLY A 225 2.48 6.35 -107.13
C GLY A 225 3.72 7.25 -107.16
N PHE A 226 4.29 7.45 -108.36
CA PHE A 226 5.62 8.04 -108.60
C PHE A 226 5.84 9.50 -108.11
N PHE A 227 4.83 10.14 -107.50
CA PHE A 227 4.87 11.57 -107.13
C PHE A 227 4.40 11.91 -105.71
N SER A 228 4.03 10.93 -104.87
CA SER A 228 3.67 11.18 -103.46
C SER A 228 4.47 10.28 -102.53
N THR A 229 5.25 10.87 -101.62
CA THR A 229 5.94 10.08 -100.59
C THR A 229 4.98 9.90 -99.41
N PRO A 230 4.77 8.66 -98.92
CA PRO A 230 3.84 8.40 -97.83
C PRO A 230 4.28 9.08 -96.52
N THR A 231 3.31 9.46 -95.70
CA THR A 231 3.50 10.18 -94.43
C THR A 231 2.88 9.38 -93.29
N LEU A 232 3.60 9.26 -92.17
CA LEU A 232 3.13 8.70 -90.91
C LEU A 232 2.44 9.79 -90.09
N VAL A 233 1.22 9.53 -89.66
CA VAL A 233 0.37 10.47 -88.91
C VAL A 233 0.03 9.93 -87.52
N GLY A 234 -0.17 10.83 -86.55
CA GLY A 234 -0.61 10.52 -85.19
C GLY A 234 -2.14 10.63 -85.03
N GLU A 235 -2.63 10.50 -83.78
CA GLU A 235 -4.06 10.59 -83.44
C GLU A 235 -4.69 11.98 -83.67
N GLU A 236 -3.89 13.04 -83.67
CA GLU A 236 -4.36 14.41 -83.96
C GLU A 236 -3.89 14.86 -85.34
N GLU A 237 -4.61 14.44 -86.38
CA GLU A 237 -4.80 15.16 -87.65
C GLU A 237 -5.78 14.35 -88.53
N ALA A 238 -7.06 14.38 -88.15
CA ALA A 238 -8.20 14.03 -89.00
C ALA A 238 -9.05 15.27 -89.27
#